data_AF-A0A7C6FRI4-F1
#
_entry.id   AF-A0A7C6FRI4-F1
#
_cell.length_a   1.000
_cell.length_b   1.000
_cell.length_c   1.000
_cell.angle_alpha   90.00
_cell.angle_beta   90.00
_cell.angle_gamma   90.00
#
_symmetry.space_group_name_H-M   'P 1'
#
loop_
_entity.id
_entity.type
_entity.pdbx_description
1 polymer ?
#
loop_
_entity_poly.entity_id
_entity_poly.type
_entity_poly.pdbx_seq_one_letter_code
_entity_poly.pdbx_strand_id
1 'polypeptide(L)' 'AEITRKDQFLFIQVQGQPIIQLLPQTETQFFIQEVGATLVFITNEKGEFTEVVLHQSGKDIPLSRVK' A
#
# COMPACT_ATOMS: atom_id res chain seq x y z
N ALA A 1 4.69 -3.86 -8.21
CA ALA A 1 3.83 -4.41 -7.16
C ALA A 1 2.39 -4.14 -7.55
N GLU A 2 1.49 -5.08 -7.36
CA GLU A 2 0.06 -4.93 -7.64
C GLU A 2 -0.70 -4.85 -6.31
N ILE A 3 -1.70 -3.96 -6.21
CA ILE A 3 -2.58 -3.87 -5.05
C ILE A 3 -3.96 -4.34 -5.49
N THR A 4 -4.51 -5.33 -4.80
CA THR A 4 -5.84 -5.88 -5.08
C THR A 4 -6.76 -5.75 -3.88
N ARG A 5 -8.04 -5.52 -4.13
CA ARG A 5 -9.08 -5.50 -3.11
C ARG A 5 -9.90 -6.79 -3.20
N LYS A 6 -10.06 -7.49 -2.08
CA LYS A 6 -11.02 -8.59 -1.94
C LYS A 6 -11.91 -8.27 -0.74
N ASP A 7 -13.20 -8.08 -1.01
CA ASP A 7 -14.19 -7.61 -0.03
C ASP A 7 -13.77 -6.31 0.67
N GLN A 8 -13.48 -6.39 1.96
CA GLN A 8 -13.05 -5.28 2.82
C GLN A 8 -11.53 -5.21 3.02
N PHE A 9 -10.78 -6.17 2.47
CA PHE A 9 -9.35 -6.29 2.67
C PHE A 9 -8.58 -5.89 1.42
N LEU A 10 -7.44 -5.25 1.63
CA LEU A 10 -6.46 -4.97 0.59
C LEU A 10 -5.30 -5.94 0.69
N PHE A 11 -4.71 -6.25 -0.45
CA PHE A 11 -3.56 -7.13 -0.58
C PHE A 11 -2.53 -6.51 -1.51
N ILE A 12 -1.25 -6.74 -1.24
CA ILE A 12 -0.14 -6.38 -2.11
C ILE A 12 0.56 -7.63 -2.62
N GLN A 13 0.90 -7.62 -3.91
CA GLN A 13 1.71 -8.65 -4.54
C GLN A 13 2.93 -8.01 -5.20
N VAL A 14 4.12 -8.42 -4.76
CA VAL A 14 5.38 -8.11 -5.43
C VAL A 14 5.82 -9.36 -6.18
N GLN A 15 6.30 -9.22 -7.42
CA GLN A 15 6.76 -10.37 -8.19
C GLN A 15 7.85 -11.13 -7.42
N GLY A 16 7.68 -12.45 -7.28
CA GLY A 16 8.60 -13.29 -6.51
C GLY A 16 8.39 -13.27 -4.99
N GLN A 17 7.40 -12.52 -4.48
CA GLN A 17 6.99 -12.54 -3.07
C GLN A 17 5.59 -13.11 -2.92
N PRO A 18 5.25 -13.67 -1.73
CA PRO A 18 3.88 -14.03 -1.39
C PRO A 18 2.94 -12.83 -1.50
N ILE A 19 1.65 -13.11 -1.71
CA ILE A 19 0.60 -12.10 -1.55
C ILE A 19 0.49 -11.79 -0.06
N ILE A 20 0.56 -10.51 0.28
CA ILE A 20 0.53 -10.04 1.67
C ILE A 20 -0.75 -9.24 1.89
N GLN A 21 -1.42 -9.47 3.02
CA GLN A 21 -2.57 -8.66 3.43
C GLN A 21 -2.10 -7.30 3.97
N LEU A 22 -2.74 -6.24 3.54
CA LEU A 22 -2.55 -4.89 4.06
C LEU A 22 -3.50 -4.66 5.22
N LEU A 23 -2.96 -4.45 6.42
CA LEU A 23 -3.75 -4.24 7.64
C LEU A 23 -4.11 -2.75 7.77
N PRO A 24 -5.39 -2.37 7.82
CA PRO A 24 -5.79 -0.97 7.89
C PRO A 24 -5.35 -0.34 9.22
N GLN A 25 -4.72 0.83 9.15
CA GLN A 25 -4.43 1.70 10.30
C GLN A 25 -5.33 2.94 10.29
N THR A 26 -5.51 3.53 9.10
CA THR A 26 -6.43 4.65 8.85
C THR A 26 -7.11 4.43 7.50
N GLU A 27 -7.90 5.41 7.04
CA GLU A 27 -8.50 5.39 5.71
C GLU A 27 -7.46 5.31 4.57
N THR A 28 -6.26 5.86 4.79
CA THR A 28 -5.21 5.96 3.77
C THR A 28 -3.90 5.28 4.16
N GLN A 29 -3.78 4.70 5.36
CA GLN A 29 -2.56 4.06 5.83
C GLN A 29 -2.79 2.59 6.17
N PHE A 30 -1.89 1.74 5.70
CA PHE A 30 -1.95 0.31 5.89
C PHE A 30 -0.60 -0.24 6.33
N PHE A 31 -0.59 -1.16 7.29
CA PHE A 31 0.61 -1.81 7.79
C PHE A 31 0.84 -3.17 7.11
N ILE A 32 2.11 -3.46 6.82
CA ILE A 32 2.59 -4.71 6.24
C ILE A 32 3.44 -5.42 7.30
N GLN A 33 2.86 -6.40 7.99
CA GLN A 33 3.46 -7.01 9.18
C GLN A 33 4.74 -7.79 8.86
N GLU A 34 4.78 -8.47 7.72
CA GLU A 34 5.84 -9.39 7.29
C GLU A 34 7.17 -8.67 7.05
N VAL A 35 7.11 -7.39 6.66
CA VAL A 35 8.28 -6.58 6.33
C VAL A 35 8.43 -5.35 7.25
N GLY A 36 7.52 -5.17 8.20
CA GLY A 36 7.51 -4.03 9.12
C GLY A 36 7.46 -2.69 8.39
N ALA A 37 6.57 -2.56 7.41
CA ALA A 37 6.44 -1.37 6.57
C ALA A 37 5.03 -0.78 6.62
N THR A 38 4.92 0.51 6.29
CA THR A 38 3.63 1.20 6.18
C THR A 38 3.44 1.66 4.75
N LEU A 39 2.28 1.38 4.17
CA LEU A 39 1.86 1.82 2.85
C LEU A 39 0.86 2.96 3.00
N VAL A 40 1.14 4.10 2.38
CA VAL A 40 0.37 5.34 2.47
C VAL A 40 -0.18 5.69 1.11
N PHE A 41 -1.50 5.85 1.03
CA PHE A 41 -2.20 6.33 -0.13
C PHE A 41 -2.32 7.85 -0.06
N ILE A 42 -1.79 8.55 -1.06
CA ILE A 42 -1.92 10.00 -1.16
C ILE A 42 -3.10 10.33 -2.06
N THR A 43 -3.99 11.16 -1.54
CA THR A 43 -5.16 11.69 -2.27
C THR A 43 -4.97 13.16 -2.59
N ASN A 44 -5.51 13.62 -3.72
CA ASN A 44 -5.61 15.04 -4.02
C ASN A 44 -6.79 15.71 -3.27
N GLU A 45 -6.97 17.01 -3.48
CA GLU A 45 -8.06 17.81 -2.89
C GLU A 45 -9.48 17.33 -3.28
N LYS A 46 -9.59 16.51 -4.34
CA LYS A 46 -10.85 15.90 -4.79
C LYS A 46 -11.11 14.52 -4.18
N GLY A 47 -10.21 14.04 -3.32
CA GLY A 47 -10.28 12.70 -2.73
C GLY A 47 -9.84 11.58 -3.69
N GLU A 48 -9.22 11.91 -4.82
CA GLU A 48 -8.76 10.91 -5.79
C GLU A 48 -7.35 10.45 -5.42
N PHE A 49 -7.10 9.14 -5.47
CA PHE A 49 -5.78 8.56 -5.23
C PHE A 49 -4.80 8.92 -6.35
N THR A 50 -3.76 9.67 -6.01
CA THR A 50 -2.72 10.09 -6.95
C THR A 50 -1.47 9.23 -6.84
N GLU A 51 -1.10 8.82 -5.63
CA GLU A 51 0.19 8.16 -5.37
C GLU A 51 0.09 7.14 -4.24
N VAL A 52 1.07 6.23 -4.20
CA VAL A 52 1.26 5.28 -3.11
C VAL A 52 2.72 5.33 -2.69
N VAL A 53 2.98 5.46 -1.39
CA VAL A 53 4.32 5.48 -0.82
C VAL A 53 4.46 4.33 0.17
N LEU A 54 5.54 3.57 0.04
CA LEU A 54 5.94 2.56 1.01
C LEU A 54 7.01 3.15 1.93
N HIS A 55 6.70 3.29 3.21
CA HIS A 55 7.64 3.63 4.27
C HIS A 55 8.22 2.35 4.87
N GLN A 56 9.50 2.10 4.65
CA GLN A 56 10.20 0.94 5.19
C GLN A 56 11.60 1.33 5.68
N SER A 57 11.92 0.98 6.93
CA SER A 57 13.25 1.23 7.51
C SER A 57 13.71 2.69 7.40
N GLY A 58 12.79 3.65 7.55
CA GLY A 58 13.06 5.09 7.45
C GLY A 58 13.25 5.61 6.02
N LYS A 59 12.90 4.82 5.00
CA LYS A 59 12.93 5.22 3.59
C LYS A 59 11.54 5.27 2.99
N ASP A 60 11.35 6.21 2.08
CA ASP A 60 10.12 6.40 1.33
C ASP A 60 10.35 5.87 -0.10
N ILE A 61 9.55 4.89 -0.49
CA ILE A 61 9.64 4.23 -1.78
C ILE A 61 8.32 4.50 -2.52
N PRO A 62 8.32 5.41 -3.51
CA PRO A 62 7.15 5.63 -4.34
C PRO A 62 6.82 4.36 -5.15
N LEU A 63 5.58 3.90 -5.07
CA LEU A 63 5.06 2.81 -5.88
C LEU A 63 4.32 3.41 -7.07
N SER A 64 4.82 3.15 -8.28
CA SER A 64 4.12 3.55 -9.50
C SER A 64 2.76 2.88 -9.55
N ARG A 65 1.71 3.67 -9.75
CA ARG A 65 0.33 3.19 -9.86
C ARG A 65 0.25 2.16 -10.99
N VAL A 66 0.02 0.89 -10.65
CA VAL A 66 -0.39 -0.09 -11.65
C VAL A 66 -1.86 0.23 -11.98
N LYS A 67 -2.14 0.35 -13.28
CA LYS A 67 -3.40 0.85 -13.83
C LYS A 67 -4.60 0.04 -13.40
#